data_AF-A0A0C9X4H9-F1
#
_entry.id   AF-A0A0C9X4H9-F1
#
_cell.length_a   1.000
_cell.length_b   1.000
_cell.length_c   1.000
_cell.angle_alpha   90.00
_cell.angle_beta   90.00
_cell.angle_gamma   90.00
#
_symmetry.space_group_name_H-M   'P 1'
#
loop_
_entity.id
_entity.type
_entity.pdbx_description
1 polymer ?
#
loop_
_entity_poly.entity_id
_entity_poly.type
_entity_poly.pdbx_seq_one_letter_code
_entity_poly.pdbx_strand_id
1 'polypeptide(L)'
;MSTPPGHDHTSTSTSSLDGKGGTDSAANGGKSTERTGPSYVYYRLYTKLGAFESNHPLYYNDRFIGRIPSKSFAPPHTVASIKWSLCKLEGLSEPDKALVFTPLSSPAPKDDSARLSLYAPSGPGLSEQDPIALVVESEKKTKEVSQSEKPPERSEDADIHYVYYRVYSSEGGDKKAKTSFDENDISLGRISTLLIAPPHTAGSLKACIAKVEGLFTPGHALYEDMELFQDVNSDAAMSDTDVISFLGDTYPGGDEGDPIALVGAT
;
A
#
# COMPACT_ATOMS: atom_id res chain seq x y z
N MET A 1 -66.07 -50.12 -11.31
CA MET A 1 -65.21 -49.07 -11.91
C MET A 1 -64.36 -48.47 -10.80
N SER A 2 -63.04 -48.47 -11.01
CA SER A 2 -61.93 -47.65 -10.45
C SER A 2 -61.99 -47.17 -8.99
N THR A 3 -61.20 -47.75 -8.05
CA THR A 3 -59.80 -47.42 -7.56
C THR A 3 -59.85 -46.80 -6.14
N PRO A 4 -58.81 -46.82 -5.28
CA PRO A 4 -57.47 -47.45 -5.38
C PRO A 4 -56.99 -48.22 -4.10
N PRO A 5 -55.81 -48.90 -4.15
CA PRO A 5 -55.11 -49.45 -3.00
C PRO A 5 -53.90 -48.60 -2.55
N GLY A 6 -53.47 -48.77 -1.30
CA GLY A 6 -52.15 -48.39 -0.81
C GLY A 6 -51.51 -49.60 -0.12
N HIS A 7 -50.37 -50.07 -0.64
CA HIS A 7 -49.62 -51.21 -0.13
C HIS A 7 -48.18 -50.80 0.17
N ASP A 8 -47.79 -51.11 1.41
CA ASP A 8 -46.58 -51.80 1.86
C ASP A 8 -45.19 -51.25 1.57
N HIS A 9 -44.50 -50.97 2.68
CA HIS A 9 -43.05 -51.00 2.79
C HIS A 9 -42.58 -52.43 3.09
N THR A 10 -41.71 -52.97 2.23
CA THR A 10 -41.00 -54.23 2.44
C THR A 10 -39.49 -53.98 2.55
N SER A 11 -38.90 -54.64 3.55
CA SER A 11 -37.48 -54.82 3.91
C SER A 11 -36.57 -55.13 2.70
N THR A 12 -35.24 -55.02 2.73
CA THR A 12 -34.24 -55.88 3.40
C THR A 12 -32.87 -55.43 2.83
N SER A 13 -31.73 -55.42 3.52
CA SER A 13 -30.78 -56.56 3.59
C SER A 13 -29.37 -56.08 4.03
N THR A 14 -28.62 -57.00 4.62
CA THR A 14 -27.31 -56.89 5.28
C THR A 14 -26.14 -57.41 4.42
N SER A 15 -24.91 -56.94 4.67
CA SER A 15 -23.60 -57.65 4.59
C SER A 15 -22.48 -56.62 4.82
N SER A 16 -21.61 -56.67 5.85
CA SER A 16 -20.58 -57.65 6.28
C SER A 16 -19.44 -57.85 5.26
N LEU A 17 -18.23 -57.39 5.61
CA LEU A 17 -16.99 -58.20 5.67
C LEU A 17 -15.75 -57.35 6.04
N ASP A 18 -15.04 -57.83 7.07
CA ASP A 18 -13.69 -57.42 7.47
C ASP A 18 -12.62 -57.84 6.45
N GLY A 19 -11.54 -57.06 6.36
CA GLY A 19 -10.31 -57.44 5.64
C GLY A 19 -9.12 -56.60 6.11
N LYS A 20 -8.26 -57.19 6.93
CA LYS A 20 -7.00 -56.61 7.42
C LYS A 20 -5.82 -57.48 6.96
N GLY A 21 -4.83 -56.87 6.32
CA GLY A 21 -3.46 -57.43 6.17
C GLY A 21 -2.86 -57.26 4.77
N GLY A 22 -1.68 -56.62 4.68
CA GLY A 22 -0.84 -56.67 3.48
C GLY A 22 0.10 -55.47 3.28
N THR A 23 1.37 -55.67 3.60
CA THR A 23 2.50 -54.75 3.73
C THR A 23 3.01 -54.09 2.43
N ASP A 24 3.73 -52.98 2.65
CA ASP A 24 4.85 -52.41 1.87
C ASP A 24 4.61 -51.84 0.46
N SER A 25 4.47 -50.52 0.41
CA SER A 25 5.08 -49.71 -0.65
C SER A 25 5.57 -48.38 -0.08
N ALA A 26 6.88 -48.31 0.04
CA ALA A 26 7.64 -47.13 0.37
C ALA A 26 7.45 -46.07 -0.72
N ALA A 27 6.79 -44.96 -0.36
CA ALA A 27 6.97 -43.65 -0.96
C ALA A 27 6.47 -42.56 0.01
N ASN A 28 6.84 -42.65 1.29
CA ASN A 28 6.73 -41.53 2.22
C ASN A 28 7.88 -40.56 1.95
N GLY A 29 7.72 -39.79 0.88
CA GLY A 29 8.44 -38.56 0.61
C GLY A 29 7.46 -37.38 0.55
N GLY A 30 6.35 -37.45 1.29
CA GLY A 30 5.52 -36.29 1.56
C GLY A 30 6.38 -35.31 2.34
N LYS A 31 7.04 -34.40 1.63
CA LYS A 31 7.54 -33.15 2.21
C LYS A 31 6.32 -32.51 2.87
N SER A 32 6.21 -32.73 4.19
CA SER A 32 5.64 -31.74 5.06
C SER A 32 6.41 -30.48 4.73
N THR A 33 5.79 -29.59 3.96
CA THR A 33 6.23 -28.21 3.91
C THR A 33 6.15 -27.76 5.34
N GLU A 34 7.31 -27.69 5.99
CA GLU A 34 7.47 -26.96 7.24
C GLU A 34 6.66 -25.68 7.09
N ARG A 35 5.80 -25.39 8.06
CA ARG A 35 5.26 -24.03 8.18
C ARG A 35 6.46 -23.14 8.50
N THR A 36 7.09 -22.65 7.43
CA THR A 36 8.31 -21.86 7.42
C THR A 36 8.09 -20.55 8.16
N GLY A 37 8.57 -20.48 9.40
CA GLY A 37 8.67 -19.25 10.19
C GLY A 37 7.35 -18.51 10.48
N PRO A 38 7.40 -17.45 11.30
CA PRO A 38 6.31 -16.51 11.37
C PRO A 38 6.20 -15.77 10.03
N SER A 39 5.09 -15.97 9.31
CA SER A 39 4.70 -15.07 8.21
C SER A 39 4.57 -13.66 8.76
N TYR A 40 5.13 -12.69 8.04
CA TYR A 40 5.02 -11.26 8.34
C TYR A 40 4.12 -10.60 7.29
N VAL A 41 3.42 -9.55 7.72
CA VAL A 41 2.72 -8.62 6.84
C VAL A 41 3.51 -7.33 6.79
N TYR A 42 3.92 -6.94 5.60
CA TYR A 42 4.53 -5.66 5.30
C TYR A 42 3.46 -4.61 5.05
N TYR A 43 3.68 -3.40 5.56
CA TYR A 43 2.76 -2.29 5.39
C TYR A 43 3.49 -0.97 5.20
N ARG A 44 2.84 -0.02 4.53
CA ARG A 44 3.27 1.39 4.41
C ARG A 44 2.18 2.31 4.92
N LEU A 45 2.60 3.44 5.49
CA LEU A 45 1.71 4.42 6.11
C LEU A 45 1.65 5.70 5.30
N TYR A 46 0.42 6.19 5.07
CA TYR A 46 0.16 7.37 4.27
C TYR A 46 -0.87 8.28 4.94
N THR A 47 -0.74 9.58 4.68
CA THR A 47 -1.87 10.50 4.71
C THR A 47 -2.22 10.90 3.29
N LYS A 48 -3.23 11.76 3.12
CA LYS A 48 -3.52 12.37 1.81
C LYS A 48 -2.33 13.16 1.23
N LEU A 49 -1.39 13.58 2.09
CA LEU A 49 -0.20 14.34 1.68
C LEU A 49 0.99 13.44 1.31
N GLY A 50 0.85 12.12 1.37
CA GLY A 50 1.92 11.18 1.09
C GLY A 50 2.37 10.37 2.30
N ALA A 51 3.47 9.64 2.15
CA ALA A 51 3.98 8.71 3.15
C ALA A 51 4.43 9.42 4.43
N PHE A 52 4.40 8.68 5.55
CA PHE A 52 4.94 9.13 6.83
C PHE A 52 5.59 7.99 7.62
N GLU A 53 6.48 8.36 8.54
CA GLU A 53 7.32 7.39 9.23
C GLU A 53 6.51 6.47 10.15
N SER A 54 6.79 5.17 10.06
CA SER A 54 6.33 4.18 11.03
C SER A 54 7.05 4.38 12.37
N ASN A 55 6.40 4.00 13.47
CA ASN A 55 7.04 3.79 14.78
C ASN A 55 7.83 2.48 14.84
N HIS A 56 7.62 1.60 13.87
CA HIS A 56 8.25 0.30 13.73
C HIS A 56 8.88 0.14 12.33
N PRO A 57 9.73 1.10 11.88
CA PRO A 57 10.35 1.03 10.57
C PRO A 57 11.18 -0.25 10.46
N LEU A 58 11.07 -0.90 9.31
CA LEU A 58 11.86 -2.09 9.00
C LEU A 58 13.31 -1.73 8.68
N TYR A 59 13.53 -0.57 8.06
CA TYR A 59 14.82 -0.11 7.58
C TYR A 59 15.13 1.31 8.03
N TYR A 60 16.42 1.64 8.20
CA TYR A 60 16.85 2.98 8.58
C TYR A 60 16.68 4.00 7.44
N ASN A 61 16.92 3.57 6.20
CA ASN A 61 16.82 4.39 4.98
C ASN A 61 15.42 4.35 4.32
N ASP A 62 14.54 3.42 4.72
CA ASP A 62 13.12 3.39 4.32
C ASP A 62 12.26 3.31 5.59
N ARG A 63 12.02 4.47 6.21
CA ARG A 63 11.29 4.56 7.49
C ARG A 63 9.76 4.52 7.31
N PHE A 64 9.29 4.43 6.08
CA PHE A 64 7.86 4.45 5.73
C PHE A 64 7.26 3.05 5.65
N ILE A 65 8.10 2.01 5.59
CA ILE A 65 7.68 0.61 5.59
C ILE A 65 7.90 -0.03 6.96
N GLY A 66 6.86 -0.70 7.46
CA GLY A 66 6.89 -1.49 8.68
C GLY A 66 6.55 -2.95 8.41
N ARG A 67 6.73 -3.79 9.44
CA ARG A 67 6.28 -5.18 9.40
C ARG A 67 5.65 -5.59 10.72
N ILE A 68 4.63 -6.44 10.63
CA ILE A 68 3.94 -7.00 11.80
C ILE A 68 3.78 -8.52 11.59
N PRO A 69 3.99 -9.36 12.61
CA PRO A 69 3.72 -10.79 12.48
C PRO A 69 2.26 -11.05 12.10
N SER A 70 2.00 -11.93 11.12
CA SER A 70 0.64 -12.28 10.66
C SER A 70 -0.24 -12.83 11.79
N LYS A 71 0.36 -13.39 12.84
CA LYS A 71 -0.33 -13.87 14.06
C LYS A 71 -0.87 -12.76 14.97
N SER A 72 -0.44 -11.52 14.76
CA SER A 72 -0.88 -10.36 15.54
C SER A 72 -2.26 -9.86 15.11
N PHE A 73 -2.76 -10.30 13.95
CA PHE A 73 -4.11 -10.00 13.50
C PHE A 73 -5.10 -11.00 14.10
N ALA A 74 -6.17 -10.49 14.69
CA ALA A 74 -7.25 -11.32 15.21
C ALA A 74 -8.06 -11.92 14.04
N PRO A 75 -8.39 -13.23 14.07
CA PRO A 75 -9.42 -13.77 13.20
C PRO A 75 -10.80 -13.15 13.51
N PRO A 76 -11.65 -12.89 12.51
CA PRO A 76 -11.39 -13.05 11.08
C PRO A 76 -10.44 -11.95 10.54
N HIS A 77 -9.48 -12.32 9.68
CA HIS A 77 -8.54 -11.39 9.05
C HIS A 77 -9.24 -10.53 7.98
N THR A 78 -10.13 -9.65 8.40
CA THR A 78 -10.80 -8.67 7.55
C THR A 78 -9.99 -7.37 7.49
N VAL A 79 -10.28 -6.54 6.51
CA VAL A 79 -9.69 -5.20 6.40
C VAL A 79 -9.92 -4.39 7.68
N ALA A 80 -11.11 -4.44 8.28
CA ALA A 80 -11.36 -3.81 9.57
C ALA A 80 -10.40 -4.30 10.67
N SER A 81 -10.22 -5.63 10.81
CA SER A 81 -9.29 -6.19 11.81
C SER A 81 -7.84 -5.72 11.60
N ILE A 82 -7.46 -5.50 10.33
CA ILE A 82 -6.12 -5.06 9.93
C ILE A 82 -5.94 -3.57 10.24
N LYS A 83 -6.91 -2.71 9.88
CA LYS A 83 -6.91 -1.28 10.24
C LYS A 83 -6.73 -1.11 11.74
N TRP A 84 -7.55 -1.79 12.53
CA TRP A 84 -7.49 -1.75 13.99
C TRP A 84 -6.13 -2.21 14.53
N SER A 85 -5.57 -3.30 14.00
CA SER A 85 -4.29 -3.83 14.46
C SER A 85 -3.12 -2.91 14.12
N LEU A 86 -3.09 -2.38 12.88
CA LEU A 86 -2.03 -1.47 12.43
C LEU A 86 -2.13 -0.10 13.11
N CYS A 87 -3.31 0.50 13.22
CA CYS A 87 -3.48 1.76 13.95
C CYS A 87 -3.08 1.61 15.41
N LYS A 88 -3.44 0.50 16.07
CA LYS A 88 -3.02 0.23 17.44
C LYS A 88 -1.50 0.07 17.57
N LEU A 89 -0.88 -0.68 16.65
CA LEU A 89 0.58 -0.84 16.61
C LEU A 89 1.28 0.51 16.45
N GLU A 90 0.80 1.35 15.54
CA GLU A 90 1.38 2.66 15.22
C GLU A 90 0.96 3.78 16.17
N GLY A 91 0.04 3.51 17.12
CA GLY A 91 -0.51 4.51 18.02
C GLY A 91 -1.36 5.57 17.31
N LEU A 92 -1.91 5.26 16.14
CA LEU A 92 -2.76 6.14 15.33
C LEU A 92 -4.19 6.16 15.86
N SER A 93 -4.83 7.33 15.79
CA SER A 93 -6.25 7.50 16.14
C SER A 93 -7.17 7.16 14.96
N GLU A 94 -8.46 6.99 15.26
CA GLU A 94 -9.55 6.88 14.27
C GLU A 94 -9.36 5.75 13.22
N PRO A 95 -9.17 4.50 13.65
CA PRO A 95 -9.01 3.36 12.73
C PRO A 95 -10.20 3.18 11.78
N ASP A 96 -11.40 3.60 12.18
CA ASP A 96 -12.62 3.48 11.36
C ASP A 96 -12.60 4.41 10.14
N LYS A 97 -11.80 5.48 10.16
CA LYS A 97 -11.61 6.39 9.03
C LYS A 97 -10.43 6.00 8.14
N ALA A 98 -9.58 5.11 8.61
CA ALA A 98 -8.45 4.63 7.84
C ALA A 98 -8.93 3.89 6.60
N LEU A 99 -8.15 3.96 5.52
CA LEU A 99 -8.40 3.25 4.27
C LEU A 99 -7.27 2.27 4.02
N VAL A 100 -7.61 1.11 3.45
CA VAL A 100 -6.64 0.07 3.12
C VAL A 100 -6.63 -0.17 1.63
N PHE A 101 -5.46 -0.05 1.01
CA PHE A 101 -5.24 -0.33 -0.41
C PHE A 101 -4.38 -1.58 -0.55
N THR A 102 -4.85 -2.51 -1.37
CA THR A 102 -4.14 -3.77 -1.68
C THR A 102 -4.47 -4.18 -3.13
N PRO A 103 -3.53 -4.07 -4.09
CA PRO A 103 -2.14 -3.55 -3.95
C PRO A 103 -2.08 -2.02 -3.76
N LEU A 104 -0.87 -1.48 -3.58
CA LEU A 104 -0.62 -0.03 -3.45
C LEU A 104 -1.21 0.78 -4.63
N SER A 105 -1.13 0.25 -5.85
CA SER A 105 -1.66 0.86 -7.07
C SER A 105 -3.17 0.74 -7.25
N SER A 106 -3.89 0.19 -6.27
CA SER A 106 -5.35 0.05 -6.37
C SER A 106 -6.03 1.43 -6.47
N PRO A 107 -6.94 1.65 -7.43
CA PRO A 107 -7.63 2.93 -7.59
C PRO A 107 -8.66 3.21 -6.49
N ALA A 108 -9.01 2.18 -5.71
CA ALA A 108 -9.98 2.28 -4.63
C ALA A 108 -9.54 1.46 -3.40
N PRO A 109 -9.94 1.88 -2.19
CA PRO A 109 -9.69 1.13 -0.98
C PRO A 109 -10.54 -0.14 -0.93
N LYS A 110 -10.09 -1.14 -0.17
CA LYS A 110 -10.86 -2.35 0.12
C LYS A 110 -11.95 -2.07 1.15
N ASP A 111 -13.07 -2.76 0.98
CA ASP A 111 -14.18 -2.78 1.94
C ASP A 111 -13.77 -3.42 3.26
N ASP A 112 -14.33 -2.95 4.37
CA ASP A 112 -14.01 -3.40 5.73
C ASP A 112 -14.31 -4.87 5.99
N SER A 113 -15.31 -5.42 5.32
CA SER A 113 -15.68 -6.84 5.41
C SER A 113 -14.79 -7.76 4.59
N ALA A 114 -14.01 -7.21 3.64
CA ALA A 114 -13.16 -8.00 2.76
C ALA A 114 -12.11 -8.77 3.56
N ARG A 115 -11.99 -10.07 3.30
CA ARG A 115 -11.03 -10.96 3.97
C ARG A 115 -9.69 -10.92 3.24
N LEU A 116 -8.59 -10.78 3.98
CA LEU A 116 -7.23 -10.87 3.44
C LEU A 116 -6.59 -12.22 3.83
N SER A 117 -6.05 -12.91 2.84
CA SER A 117 -5.44 -14.23 3.02
C SER A 117 -3.97 -14.11 3.48
N LEU A 118 -3.76 -13.82 4.76
CA LEU A 118 -2.41 -13.60 5.34
C LEU A 118 -1.54 -14.87 5.47
N TYR A 119 -2.14 -16.05 5.25
CA TYR A 119 -1.49 -17.37 5.40
C TYR A 119 -1.52 -18.18 4.10
N ALA A 120 -2.03 -17.61 3.01
CA ALA A 120 -1.97 -18.25 1.71
C ALA A 120 -0.55 -18.12 1.12
N PRO A 121 -0.18 -18.97 0.14
CA PRO A 121 1.11 -18.86 -0.55
C PRO A 121 1.33 -17.50 -1.23
N SER A 122 0.24 -16.79 -1.53
CA SER A 122 0.22 -15.45 -2.11
C SER A 122 -0.87 -14.63 -1.45
N GLY A 123 -0.63 -13.34 -1.26
CA GLY A 123 -1.57 -12.44 -0.60
C GLY A 123 -0.97 -11.05 -0.40
N PRO A 124 -1.82 -10.07 -0.08
CA PRO A 124 -1.39 -8.70 0.09
C PRO A 124 -0.48 -8.57 1.31
N GLY A 125 0.58 -7.77 1.19
CA GLY A 125 1.54 -7.53 2.26
C GLY A 125 2.44 -8.71 2.56
N LEU A 126 2.51 -9.76 1.73
CA LEU A 126 3.45 -10.86 1.95
C LEU A 126 4.87 -10.56 1.44
N SER A 127 5.07 -9.43 0.77
CA SER A 127 6.38 -8.96 0.31
C SER A 127 6.54 -7.46 0.55
N GLU A 128 7.79 -6.99 0.59
CA GLU A 128 8.13 -5.56 0.71
C GLU A 128 7.74 -4.75 -0.54
N GLN A 129 7.64 -5.42 -1.69
CA GLN A 129 7.30 -4.81 -2.98
C GLN A 129 5.79 -4.67 -3.20
N ASP A 130 4.98 -5.47 -2.49
CA ASP A 130 3.53 -5.34 -2.45
C ASP A 130 3.03 -5.24 -1.00
N PRO A 131 3.36 -4.15 -0.29
CA PRO A 131 2.94 -3.94 1.09
C PRO A 131 1.45 -3.54 1.14
N ILE A 132 0.81 -3.79 2.28
CA ILE A 132 -0.50 -3.19 2.57
C ILE A 132 -0.32 -1.68 2.77
N ALA A 133 -1.06 -0.86 2.03
CA ALA A 133 -1.04 0.59 2.24
C ALA A 133 -2.19 1.02 3.15
N LEU A 134 -1.85 1.61 4.29
CA LEU A 134 -2.79 2.18 5.25
C LEU A 134 -2.78 3.71 5.11
N VAL A 135 -3.88 4.28 4.65
CA VAL A 135 -4.07 5.73 4.53
C VAL A 135 -4.90 6.22 5.72
N VAL A 136 -4.41 7.20 6.47
CA VAL A 136 -5.11 7.80 7.63
C VAL A 136 -5.30 9.30 7.43
N GLU A 137 -6.24 9.90 8.18
CA GLU A 137 -6.50 11.35 8.08
C GLU A 137 -5.35 12.19 8.64
N SER A 138 -4.65 11.69 9.66
CA SER A 138 -3.61 12.44 10.34
C SER A 138 -2.51 11.53 10.89
N GLU A 139 -1.28 12.02 10.86
CA GLU A 139 -0.09 11.38 11.44
C GLU A 139 -0.04 11.52 12.97
N LYS A 140 -1.08 12.09 13.60
CA LYS A 140 -1.16 12.31 15.05
C LYS A 140 -1.06 10.98 15.80
N LYS A 141 0.12 10.74 16.36
CA LYS A 141 0.42 9.58 17.19
C LYS A 141 0.07 9.89 18.64
N THR A 142 -0.63 8.95 19.28
CA THR A 142 -0.93 9.00 20.71
C THR A 142 0.24 8.56 21.58
N LYS A 143 1.25 7.91 20.97
CA LYS A 143 2.49 7.45 21.60
C LYS A 143 3.63 7.52 20.60
N GLU A 144 4.74 8.15 20.98
CA GLU A 144 6.00 8.00 20.28
C GLU A 144 6.77 6.84 20.91
N VAL A 145 7.27 5.94 20.06
CA VAL A 145 8.09 4.81 20.50
C VAL A 145 9.54 5.12 20.11
N SER A 146 10.39 5.33 21.11
CA SER A 146 11.84 5.40 20.90
C SER A 146 12.36 3.99 20.64
N GLN A 147 12.77 3.70 19.41
CA GLN A 147 13.44 2.45 19.09
C GLN A 147 14.84 2.45 19.71
N SER A 148 15.17 1.41 20.47
CA SER A 148 16.48 1.27 21.14
C SER A 148 17.56 0.70 20.22
N GLU A 149 17.20 0.13 19.08
CA GLU A 149 18.11 -0.57 18.16
C GLU A 149 17.96 0.00 16.75
N LYS A 150 19.08 0.33 16.09
CA LYS A 150 19.07 0.89 14.73
C LYS A 150 18.63 -0.20 13.75
N PRO A 151 17.57 0.01 12.95
CA PRO A 151 17.16 -0.97 11.95
C PRO A 151 18.27 -1.20 10.91
N PRO A 152 18.27 -2.36 10.22
CA PRO A 152 19.18 -2.61 9.13
C PRO A 152 19.00 -1.58 8.00
N GLU A 153 20.02 -1.49 7.15
CA GLU A 153 19.95 -0.73 5.91
C GLU A 153 19.33 -1.60 4.80
N ARG A 154 18.39 -1.03 4.05
CA ARG A 154 17.83 -1.65 2.84
C ARG A 154 18.85 -1.55 1.72
N SER A 155 19.08 -2.63 0.98
CA SER A 155 19.96 -2.60 -0.20
C SER A 155 19.48 -1.60 -1.25
N GLU A 156 20.40 -0.83 -1.82
CA GLU A 156 20.13 0.15 -2.89
C GLU A 156 19.72 -0.50 -4.23
N ASP A 157 19.82 -1.82 -4.37
CA ASP A 157 19.36 -2.61 -5.54
C ASP A 157 17.83 -2.64 -5.71
N ALA A 158 17.10 -1.83 -4.93
CA ALA A 158 15.69 -1.62 -5.16
C ALA A 158 15.54 -0.69 -6.37
N ASP A 159 14.81 -1.15 -7.38
CA ASP A 159 14.36 -0.34 -8.52
C ASP A 159 13.41 0.75 -7.99
N ILE A 160 13.98 1.87 -7.52
CA ILE A 160 13.21 3.00 -7.00
C ILE A 160 12.80 3.85 -8.19
N HIS A 161 11.51 3.80 -8.51
CA HIS A 161 10.92 4.72 -9.47
C HIS A 161 10.85 6.13 -8.86
N TYR A 162 11.32 7.12 -9.63
CA TYR A 162 11.29 8.54 -9.26
C TYR A 162 10.34 9.32 -10.17
N VAL A 163 9.76 10.37 -9.60
CA VAL A 163 9.06 11.40 -10.37
C VAL A 163 9.90 12.67 -10.32
N TYR A 164 10.26 13.17 -11.50
CA TYR A 164 10.94 14.44 -11.71
C TYR A 164 9.91 15.54 -11.91
N TYR A 165 10.14 16.68 -11.26
CA TYR A 165 9.21 17.79 -11.31
C TYR A 165 9.92 19.14 -11.19
N ARG A 166 9.25 20.19 -11.64
CA ARG A 166 9.62 21.59 -11.43
C ARG A 166 8.48 22.33 -10.76
N VAL A 167 8.83 23.28 -9.89
CA VAL A 167 7.84 24.13 -9.20
C VAL A 167 7.97 25.55 -9.74
N TYR A 168 6.87 26.13 -10.19
CA TYR A 168 6.83 27.49 -10.72
C TYR A 168 6.12 28.45 -9.75
N SER A 169 6.59 29.70 -9.70
CA SER A 169 5.87 30.78 -9.03
C SER A 169 4.68 31.24 -9.87
N SER A 170 3.66 31.78 -9.22
CA SER A 170 2.56 32.47 -9.89
C SER A 170 3.00 33.75 -10.61
N GLU A 171 4.07 34.38 -10.13
CA GLU A 171 4.72 35.53 -10.77
C GLU A 171 5.60 35.14 -11.97
N GLY A 172 5.67 33.85 -12.30
CA GLY A 172 6.58 33.29 -13.29
C GLY A 172 7.95 32.92 -12.71
N GLY A 173 8.67 32.07 -13.46
CA GLY A 173 9.99 31.57 -13.06
C GLY A 173 9.92 30.29 -12.23
N ASP A 174 10.92 29.43 -12.45
CA ASP A 174 11.13 28.19 -11.72
C ASP A 174 11.73 28.47 -10.33
N LYS A 175 11.28 27.72 -9.33
CA LYS A 175 11.75 27.80 -7.95
C LYS A 175 12.81 26.74 -7.72
N LYS A 176 13.77 27.06 -6.86
CA LYS A 176 14.68 26.05 -6.30
C LYS A 176 13.86 24.97 -5.61
N ALA A 177 14.00 23.72 -6.06
CA ALA A 177 13.36 22.58 -5.42
C ALA A 177 14.11 22.23 -4.12
N LYS A 178 13.38 21.95 -3.04
CA LYS A 178 13.97 21.44 -1.79
C LYS A 178 14.51 20.03 -1.94
N THR A 179 13.97 19.28 -2.89
CA THR A 179 14.40 17.93 -3.25
C THR A 179 15.38 17.93 -4.45
N SER A 180 15.98 19.08 -4.78
CA SER A 180 16.97 19.19 -5.85
C SER A 180 18.09 18.18 -5.65
N PHE A 181 18.50 17.52 -6.72
CA PHE A 181 19.53 16.49 -6.69
C PHE A 181 20.69 16.75 -7.64
N ASP A 182 20.51 17.65 -8.60
CA ASP A 182 21.57 18.14 -9.48
C ASP A 182 21.98 19.55 -9.03
N GLU A 183 23.27 19.77 -8.86
CA GLU A 183 23.83 21.08 -8.51
C GLU A 183 23.79 22.05 -9.69
N ASN A 184 23.76 21.54 -10.92
CA ASN A 184 23.66 22.36 -12.13
C ASN A 184 22.22 22.80 -12.42
N ASP A 185 21.24 22.04 -11.94
CA ASP A 185 19.81 22.31 -12.10
C ASP A 185 19.07 22.25 -10.75
N ILE A 186 19.22 23.33 -9.99
CA ILE A 186 18.66 23.44 -8.63
C ILE A 186 17.13 23.56 -8.60
N SER A 187 16.46 23.77 -9.74
CA SER A 187 15.00 23.86 -9.80
C SER A 187 14.34 22.52 -10.15
N LEU A 188 15.13 21.52 -10.56
CA LEU A 188 14.67 20.18 -10.81
C LEU A 188 14.62 19.35 -9.53
N GLY A 189 13.40 19.06 -9.06
CA GLY A 189 13.14 18.20 -7.91
C GLY A 189 12.93 16.74 -8.33
N ARG A 190 13.15 15.82 -7.39
CA ARG A 190 12.73 14.42 -7.53
C ARG A 190 12.17 13.86 -6.24
N ILE A 191 11.15 13.02 -6.36
CA ILE A 191 10.60 12.24 -5.25
C ILE A 191 10.43 10.78 -5.65
N SER A 192 10.58 9.86 -4.68
CA SER A 192 10.24 8.46 -4.91
C SER A 192 8.73 8.29 -5.04
N THR A 193 8.30 7.45 -5.98
CA THR A 193 6.87 7.11 -6.15
C THR A 193 6.27 6.46 -4.90
N LEU A 194 7.10 5.83 -4.05
CA LEU A 194 6.70 5.24 -2.77
C LEU A 194 6.27 6.28 -1.72
N LEU A 195 6.55 7.57 -1.95
CA LEU A 195 6.07 8.66 -1.09
C LEU A 195 4.65 9.08 -1.45
N ILE A 196 4.16 8.73 -2.64
CA ILE A 196 2.86 9.15 -3.14
C ILE A 196 1.79 8.25 -2.55
N ALA A 197 0.74 8.85 -1.97
CA ALA A 197 -0.35 8.09 -1.40
C ALA A 197 -1.23 7.46 -2.49
N PRO A 198 -1.74 6.23 -2.30
CA PRO A 198 -2.85 5.72 -3.08
C PRO A 198 -4.06 6.67 -3.02
N PRO A 199 -4.84 6.81 -4.11
CA PRO A 199 -4.91 5.95 -5.28
C PRO A 199 -3.95 6.29 -6.44
N HIS A 200 -2.84 7.00 -6.18
CA HIS A 200 -1.87 7.41 -7.19
C HIS A 200 -2.50 8.28 -8.29
N THR A 201 -3.20 9.33 -7.90
CA THR A 201 -3.72 10.33 -8.86
C THR A 201 -2.79 11.53 -8.97
N ALA A 202 -3.03 12.39 -9.97
CA ALA A 202 -2.40 13.70 -10.05
C ALA A 202 -2.60 14.50 -8.76
N GLY A 203 -3.77 14.43 -8.12
CA GLY A 203 -4.01 15.05 -6.82
C GLY A 203 -3.13 14.50 -5.69
N SER A 204 -2.93 13.17 -5.65
CA SER A 204 -2.02 12.54 -4.68
C SER A 204 -0.56 12.96 -4.89
N LEU A 205 -0.13 13.04 -6.16
CA LEU A 205 1.21 13.51 -6.53
C LEU A 205 1.40 15.00 -6.18
N LYS A 206 0.43 15.85 -6.55
CA LYS A 206 0.40 17.27 -6.22
C LYS A 206 0.53 17.51 -4.73
N ALA A 207 -0.26 16.80 -3.92
CA ALA A 207 -0.19 16.88 -2.46
C ALA A 207 1.17 16.42 -1.90
N CYS A 208 1.75 15.36 -2.48
CA CYS A 208 3.08 14.87 -2.10
C CYS A 208 4.19 15.87 -2.40
N ILE A 209 4.21 16.44 -3.62
CA ILE A 209 5.17 17.49 -4.00
C ILE A 209 5.01 18.69 -3.08
N ALA A 210 3.78 19.16 -2.87
CA ALA A 210 3.51 20.28 -1.98
C ALA A 210 4.01 20.04 -0.55
N LYS A 211 3.87 18.81 -0.03
CA LYS A 211 4.40 18.44 1.30
C LYS A 211 5.92 18.55 1.35
N VAL A 212 6.63 17.93 0.42
CA VAL A 212 8.11 17.91 0.43
C VAL A 212 8.72 19.29 0.14
N GLU A 213 8.03 20.09 -0.66
CA GLU A 213 8.41 21.48 -0.93
C GLU A 213 7.98 22.44 0.19
N GLY A 214 7.26 21.97 1.19
CA GLY A 214 6.77 22.78 2.32
C GLY A 214 5.81 23.89 1.89
N LEU A 215 5.03 23.63 0.84
CA LEU A 215 3.94 24.47 0.34
C LEU A 215 2.62 24.20 1.06
N PHE A 216 2.60 23.22 1.97
CA PHE A 216 1.49 22.93 2.85
C PHE A 216 1.59 23.71 4.17
N THR A 217 0.59 24.52 4.48
CA THR A 217 0.39 25.11 5.81
C THR A 217 -0.93 24.60 6.41
N PRO A 218 -0.94 24.05 7.64
CA PRO A 218 -2.18 23.60 8.28
C PRO A 218 -3.20 24.75 8.39
N GLY A 219 -4.37 24.58 7.76
CA GLY A 219 -5.43 25.59 7.73
C GLY A 219 -5.44 26.50 6.49
N HIS A 220 -4.40 26.45 5.66
CA HIS A 220 -4.35 27.10 4.35
C HIS A 220 -3.78 26.12 3.32
N ALA A 221 -4.65 25.43 2.60
CA ALA A 221 -4.24 24.49 1.57
C ALA A 221 -3.80 25.24 0.30
N LEU A 222 -2.67 25.95 0.35
CA LEU A 222 -2.12 26.68 -0.80
C LEU A 222 -1.92 25.78 -2.03
N TYR A 223 -1.81 24.46 -1.83
CA TYR A 223 -1.64 23.49 -2.90
C TYR A 223 -2.95 23.09 -3.60
N GLU A 224 -4.13 23.39 -3.04
CA GLU A 224 -5.41 23.10 -3.68
C GLU A 224 -5.60 23.94 -4.94
N ASP A 225 -5.15 25.21 -4.89
CA ASP A 225 -5.20 26.13 -6.02
C ASP A 225 -4.04 25.93 -7.02
N MET A 226 -3.07 25.06 -6.69
CA MET A 226 -1.97 24.76 -7.61
C MET A 226 -2.43 23.83 -8.72
N GLU A 227 -1.86 24.05 -9.91
CA GLU A 227 -2.11 23.27 -11.11
C GLU A 227 -0.93 22.35 -11.40
N LEU A 228 -1.22 21.08 -11.66
CA LEU A 228 -0.23 20.09 -12.05
C LEU A 228 -0.37 19.82 -13.55
N PHE A 229 0.72 19.96 -14.28
CA PHE A 229 0.78 19.71 -15.72
C PHE A 229 1.62 18.47 -15.99
N GLN A 230 1.26 17.73 -17.03
CA GLN A 230 1.95 16.49 -17.39
C GLN A 230 3.44 16.71 -17.67
N ASP A 231 3.76 17.85 -18.30
CA ASP A 231 5.11 18.31 -18.59
C ASP A 231 5.15 19.85 -18.67
N VAL A 232 6.35 20.41 -18.86
CA VAL A 232 6.59 21.86 -18.92
C VAL A 232 6.00 22.55 -20.16
N ASN A 233 5.61 21.80 -21.20
CA ASN A 233 5.07 22.31 -22.46
C ASN A 233 3.56 22.06 -22.60
N SER A 234 2.94 21.47 -21.59
CA SER A 234 1.52 21.13 -21.59
C SER A 234 0.64 22.38 -21.52
N ASP A 235 -0.34 22.46 -22.42
CA ASP A 235 -1.30 23.58 -22.47
C ASP A 235 -2.44 23.49 -21.44
N ALA A 236 -2.61 22.32 -20.79
CA ALA A 236 -3.70 22.05 -19.88
C ALA A 236 -3.23 21.29 -18.63
N ALA A 237 -3.77 21.69 -17.49
CA ALA A 237 -3.53 21.01 -16.22
C ALA A 237 -4.25 19.65 -16.18
N MET A 238 -3.63 18.70 -15.50
CA MET A 238 -4.23 17.41 -15.13
C MET A 238 -5.35 17.63 -14.12
N SER A 239 -6.41 16.82 -14.22
CA SER A 239 -7.41 16.75 -13.16
C SER A 239 -6.84 16.01 -11.96
N ASP A 240 -7.16 16.46 -10.74
CA ASP A 240 -6.74 15.79 -9.50
C ASP A 240 -7.17 14.32 -9.40
N THR A 241 -8.17 13.92 -10.20
CA THR A 241 -8.69 12.55 -10.29
C THR A 241 -7.95 11.68 -11.31
N ASP A 242 -7.08 12.24 -12.15
CA ASP A 242 -6.38 11.51 -13.20
C ASP A 242 -5.45 10.48 -12.57
N VAL A 243 -5.62 9.21 -12.92
CA VAL A 243 -4.84 8.09 -12.37
C VAL A 243 -3.49 8.01 -13.07
N ILE A 244 -2.41 7.92 -12.27
CA ILE A 244 -1.03 7.80 -12.74
C ILE A 244 -0.49 6.42 -12.39
N SER A 245 0.01 5.70 -13.40
CA SER A 245 0.54 4.35 -13.25
C SER A 245 2.05 4.35 -12.98
N PHE A 246 2.46 4.69 -11.76
CA PHE A 246 3.88 4.76 -11.35
C PHE A 246 4.64 3.43 -11.36
N LEU A 247 3.95 2.30 -11.55
CA LEU A 247 4.55 0.96 -11.68
C LEU A 247 4.69 0.51 -13.14
N GLY A 248 4.28 1.35 -14.10
CA GLY A 248 4.46 1.07 -15.52
C GLY A 248 5.79 1.58 -16.04
N ASP A 249 6.16 1.13 -17.25
CA ASP A 249 7.40 1.54 -17.93
C ASP A 249 7.42 3.02 -18.34
N THR A 250 6.26 3.69 -18.33
CA THR A 250 6.12 5.08 -18.74
C THR A 250 5.02 5.76 -17.92
N TYR A 251 5.37 6.88 -17.31
CA TYR A 251 4.46 7.76 -16.58
C TYR A 251 4.97 9.22 -16.64
N PRO A 252 4.08 10.22 -16.47
CA PRO A 252 4.49 11.63 -16.43
C PRO A 252 5.59 11.90 -15.42
N GLY A 253 6.65 12.61 -15.83
CA GLY A 253 7.81 12.87 -14.96
C GLY A 253 8.66 11.65 -14.65
N GLY A 254 8.53 10.54 -15.40
CA GLY A 254 9.41 9.37 -15.24
C GLY A 254 10.83 9.58 -15.80
N ASP A 255 11.02 10.62 -16.61
CA ASP A 255 12.30 11.01 -17.20
C ASP A 255 12.72 12.41 -16.71
N GLU A 256 14.03 12.60 -16.51
CA GLU A 256 14.60 13.86 -16.04
C GLU A 256 14.42 15.00 -17.07
N GLY A 257 14.47 14.66 -18.37
CA GLY A 257 14.32 15.61 -19.47
C GLY A 257 12.86 16.01 -19.75
N ASP A 258 11.89 15.30 -19.16
CA ASP A 258 10.46 15.58 -19.30
C ASP A 258 9.76 15.63 -17.93
N PRO A 259 10.12 16.63 -17.08
CA PRO A 259 9.59 16.72 -15.73
C PRO A 259 8.18 17.29 -15.72
N ILE A 260 7.39 16.85 -14.74
CA ILE A 260 6.09 17.43 -14.42
C ILE A 260 6.23 18.89 -13.98
N ALA A 261 5.29 19.75 -14.34
CA ALA A 261 5.25 21.12 -13.86
C ALA A 261 4.16 21.31 -12.80
N LEU A 262 4.54 21.83 -11.63
CA LEU A 262 3.63 22.28 -10.58
C LEU A 262 3.64 23.80 -10.53
N VAL A 263 2.51 24.44 -10.84
CA VAL A 263 2.40 25.89 -10.97
C VAL A 263 1.58 26.48 -9.82
N GLY A 264 2.12 27.51 -9.17
CA GLY A 264 1.40 28.27 -8.15
C GLY A 264 0.20 29.04 -8.71
N ALA A 265 -0.89 29.09 -7.94
CA ALA A 265 -2.07 29.89 -8.29
C ALA A 265 -1.74 31.38 -8.43
N THR A 266 -2.23 31.99 -9.52
CA THR A 266 -2.19 33.44 -9.76
C THR A 266 -3.04 34.24 -8.79
#